data_AF-A0A7V9FDH0-F1
#
_entry.id   AF-A0A7V9FDH0-F1
#
_cell.length_a   1.000
_cell.length_b   1.000
_cell.length_c   1.000
_cell.angle_alpha   90.00
_cell.angle_beta   90.00
_cell.angle_gamma   90.00
#
_symmetry.space_group_name_H-M   'P 1'
#
loop_
_entity.id
_entity.type
_entity.pdbx_description
1 polymer ?
#
loop_
_entity_poly.entity_id
_entity_poly.type
_entity_poly.pdbx_seq_one_letter_code
_entity_poly.pdbx_strand_id
1 'polypeptide(L)'
;MSAPLGHTRWAIAEGYIPSGSTGPDPEFTSHETACILNTGDTDAQVTITIYFSDREPVGPYRFTVPARRTKHLRFNDLQDPETVPRD
;
A
#
# COMPACT_ATOMS: atom_id res chain seq x y z
N MET A 1 27.44 -5.92 9.59
CA MET A 1 26.00 -5.90 9.25
C MET A 1 25.92 -5.80 7.73
N SER A 2 25.09 -6.63 7.08
CA SER A 2 24.86 -6.48 5.63
C SER A 2 24.11 -5.18 5.39
N ALA A 3 24.32 -4.55 4.23
CA ALA A 3 23.49 -3.43 3.83
C ALA A 3 22.03 -3.88 3.74
N PRO A 4 21.05 -3.07 4.18
CA PRO A 4 19.63 -3.40 4.03
C PRO A 4 19.29 -3.53 2.54
N LEU A 5 18.44 -4.50 2.21
CA LEU A 5 17.99 -4.78 0.84
C LEU A 5 16.88 -3.82 0.42
N GLY A 6 16.86 -3.48 -0.87
CA GLY A 6 15.77 -2.75 -1.52
C GLY A 6 16.14 -1.34 -1.99
N HIS A 7 15.10 -0.52 -2.21
CA HIS A 7 15.20 0.88 -2.64
C HIS A 7 14.24 1.74 -1.83
N THR A 8 14.49 3.06 -1.80
CA THR A 8 13.65 4.05 -1.10
C THR A 8 12.52 4.62 -1.98
N ARG A 9 12.48 4.26 -3.27
CA ARG A 9 11.43 4.68 -4.22
C ARG A 9 11.08 3.52 -5.14
N TRP A 10 9.79 3.29 -5.30
CA TRP A 10 9.20 2.26 -6.15
C TRP A 10 7.99 2.86 -6.88
N ALA A 11 7.65 2.31 -8.03
CA ALA A 11 6.43 2.64 -8.77
C ALA A 11 5.72 1.33 -9.11
N ILE A 12 4.41 1.29 -8.84
CA ILE A 12 3.52 0.19 -9.22
C ILE A 12 2.54 0.82 -10.21
N ALA A 13 2.56 0.38 -11.47
CA ALA A 13 1.77 0.97 -12.54
C ALA A 13 0.35 0.42 -12.63
N GLU A 14 0.07 -0.65 -11.89
CA GLU A 14 -1.25 -1.28 -11.79
C GLU A 14 -1.90 -0.93 -10.45
N GLY A 15 -3.20 -0.65 -10.48
CA GLY A 15 -4.00 -0.26 -9.32
C GLY A 15 -5.49 -0.39 -9.60
N TYR A 16 -6.16 -1.35 -9.00
CA TYR A 16 -7.58 -1.66 -9.18
C TYR A 16 -8.20 -2.35 -7.96
N ILE A 17 -9.24 -1.74 -7.39
CA ILE A 17 -10.02 -2.32 -6.29
C ILE A 17 -11.45 -2.59 -6.79
N PRO A 18 -11.84 -3.86 -7.00
CA PRO A 18 -13.20 -4.19 -7.41
C PRO A 18 -14.24 -3.80 -6.35
N SER A 19 -15.38 -3.24 -6.76
CA SER A 19 -16.52 -3.00 -5.85
C SER A 19 -17.28 -4.28 -5.48
N GLY A 20 -17.25 -5.30 -6.35
CA GLY A 20 -17.81 -6.63 -6.11
C GLY A 20 -16.85 -7.59 -5.40
N SER A 21 -17.41 -8.58 -4.69
CA SER A 21 -16.67 -9.68 -4.05
C SER A 21 -17.47 -10.98 -4.18
N THR A 22 -16.80 -12.14 -4.12
CA THR A 22 -17.44 -13.46 -4.21
C THR A 22 -17.14 -14.29 -2.97
N GLY A 23 -18.14 -14.49 -2.10
CA GLY A 23 -18.00 -15.26 -0.87
C GLY A 23 -18.31 -14.44 0.39
N PRO A 24 -18.10 -15.00 1.58
CA PRO A 24 -18.34 -14.29 2.83
C PRO A 24 -17.31 -13.18 3.06
N ASP A 25 -17.80 -12.01 3.46
CA ASP A 25 -16.96 -10.95 4.02
C ASP A 25 -16.55 -11.29 5.47
N PRO A 26 -15.36 -10.87 5.93
CA PRO A 26 -14.33 -10.07 5.23
C PRO A 26 -13.26 -10.88 4.46
N GLU A 27 -13.26 -12.21 4.56
CA GLU A 27 -12.19 -13.06 4.01
C GLU A 27 -12.12 -13.01 2.48
N PHE A 28 -13.27 -12.87 1.81
CA PHE A 28 -13.38 -12.88 0.36
C PHE A 28 -13.56 -11.49 -0.25
N THR A 29 -13.43 -10.43 0.55
CA THR A 29 -13.51 -9.06 0.04
C THR A 29 -12.35 -8.82 -0.94
N SER A 30 -12.68 -8.44 -2.18
CA SER A 30 -11.72 -8.05 -3.21
C SER A 30 -10.84 -6.91 -2.70
N HIS A 31 -9.53 -7.07 -2.85
CA HIS A 31 -8.57 -6.10 -2.37
C HIS A 31 -7.36 -6.05 -3.27
N GLU A 32 -6.70 -4.91 -3.23
CA GLU A 32 -5.36 -4.77 -3.79
C GLU A 32 -4.37 -4.52 -2.66
N THR A 33 -3.15 -5.05 -2.78
CA THR A 33 -2.18 -5.04 -1.68
C THR A 33 -0.76 -4.82 -2.18
N ALA A 34 -0.07 -3.88 -1.51
CA ALA A 34 1.38 -3.77 -1.57
C ALA A 34 2.02 -4.52 -0.39
N CYS A 35 2.81 -5.55 -0.69
CA CYS A 35 3.61 -6.26 0.30
C CYS A 35 4.97 -5.59 0.46
N ILE A 36 5.30 -5.14 1.67
CA ILE A 36 6.51 -4.39 1.96
C ILE A 36 7.33 -5.15 2.99
N LEU A 37 8.64 -5.30 2.73
CA LEU A 37 9.61 -5.90 3.64
C LEU A 37 10.66 -4.86 4.02
N ASN A 38 10.76 -4.57 5.32
CA ASN A 38 11.87 -3.79 5.87
C ASN A 38 12.93 -4.76 6.43
N THR A 39 14.04 -4.93 5.71
CA THR A 39 15.18 -5.75 6.15
C THR A 39 16.16 -5.01 7.05
N GLY A 40 15.98 -3.69 7.23
CA GLY A 40 16.86 -2.84 8.01
C GLY A 40 16.58 -2.86 9.51
N ASP A 41 17.50 -2.27 10.26
CA ASP A 41 17.46 -2.19 11.73
C ASP A 41 16.73 -0.93 12.25
N THR A 42 16.23 -0.09 11.35
CA THR A 42 15.46 1.12 11.65
C THR A 42 14.05 1.03 11.08
N ASP A 43 13.08 1.62 11.77
CA ASP A 43 11.71 1.73 11.28
C ASP A 43 11.66 2.52 9.95
N ALA A 44 10.96 1.97 8.97
CA ALA A 44 10.77 2.61 7.67
C ALA A 44 9.49 3.46 7.71
N GLN A 45 9.65 4.78 7.56
CA GLN A 45 8.55 5.72 7.38
C GLN A 45 8.17 5.77 5.91
N VAL A 46 7.07 5.12 5.53
CA VAL A 46 6.66 4.98 4.13
C VAL A 46 5.59 6.01 3.79
N THR A 47 5.70 6.55 2.59
CA THR A 47 4.68 7.40 1.98
C THR A 47 4.24 6.80 0.65
N ILE A 48 2.93 6.74 0.40
CA ILE A 48 2.35 6.35 -0.88
C ILE A 48 1.61 7.54 -1.50
N THR A 49 1.74 7.69 -2.81
CA THR A 49 0.95 8.60 -3.63
C THR A 49 0.27 7.77 -4.71
N ILE A 50 -1.05 7.94 -4.86
CA ILE A 50 -1.86 7.24 -5.86
C ILE A 50 -2.08 8.19 -7.04
N TYR A 51 -1.85 7.70 -8.26
CA TYR A 51 -2.08 8.44 -9.50
C TYR A 51 -3.35 7.92 -10.16
N PHE A 52 -4.08 8.82 -10.81
CA PHE A 52 -5.30 8.50 -11.54
C PHE A 52 -5.13 8.90 -13.01
N SER A 53 -5.90 8.28 -13.89
CA SER A 53 -5.86 8.57 -15.34
C SER A 53 -6.58 9.87 -15.71
N ASP A 54 -7.50 10.33 -14.87
CA ASP A 54 -8.46 11.40 -15.15
C ASP A 54 -8.46 12.56 -14.12
N ARG A 55 -7.63 12.48 -13.07
CA ARG A 55 -7.53 13.51 -12.03
C ARG A 55 -6.15 13.56 -11.37
N GLU A 56 -5.95 14.60 -10.55
CA GLU A 56 -4.69 14.82 -9.83
C GLU A 56 -4.35 13.68 -8.83
N PRO A 57 -3.05 13.44 -8.57
CA PRO A 57 -2.61 12.42 -7.62
C PRO A 57 -3.03 12.73 -6.18
N VAL A 58 -3.17 11.67 -5.38
CA VAL A 58 -3.62 11.74 -3.99
C VAL A 58 -2.59 11.17 -3.05
N GLY A 59 -2.33 11.89 -1.97
CA GLY A 59 -1.42 11.49 -0.91
C GLY A 59 -0.83 12.71 -0.18
N PRO A 60 0.18 12.50 0.67
CA PRO A 60 0.80 11.22 0.97
C PRO A 60 -0.01 10.41 1.99
N TYR A 61 -0.27 9.15 1.68
CA TYR A 61 -0.68 8.16 2.67
C TYR A 61 0.54 7.73 3.48
N ARG A 62 0.46 7.79 4.82
CA ARG A 62 1.62 7.57 5.70
C ARG A 62 1.45 6.34 6.58
N PHE A 63 2.50 5.52 6.68
CA PHE A 63 2.55 4.43 7.64
C PHE A 63 3.98 3.98 7.93
N THR A 64 4.15 3.30 9.06
CA THR A 64 5.44 2.72 9.46
C THR A 64 5.48 1.22 9.13
N VAL A 65 6.62 0.74 8.62
CA VAL A 65 7.02 -0.67 8.64
C VAL A 65 8.18 -0.82 9.62
N PRO A 66 7.96 -1.45 10.79
CA PRO A 66 9.01 -1.54 11.81
C PRO A 66 10.27 -2.25 11.31
N ALA A 67 11.39 -2.00 11.97
CA ALA A 67 12.65 -2.70 11.69
C ALA A 67 12.46 -4.23 11.67
N ARG A 68 13.03 -4.89 10.65
CA ARG A 68 12.99 -6.36 10.48
C ARG A 68 11.56 -6.93 10.50
N ARG A 69 10.61 -6.28 9.83
CA ARG A 69 9.21 -6.71 9.71
C ARG A 69 8.69 -6.58 8.28
N THR A 70 7.64 -7.35 7.99
CA THR A 70 6.82 -7.21 6.79
C THR A 70 5.52 -6.49 7.10
N LYS A 71 4.90 -5.89 6.09
CA LYS A 71 3.55 -5.34 6.16
C LYS A 71 2.82 -5.62 4.86
N HIS A 72 1.64 -6.23 4.96
CA HIS A 72 0.70 -6.39 3.86
C HIS A 72 -0.26 -5.20 3.94
N LEU A 73 -0.08 -4.21 3.07
CA LEU A 73 -0.91 -3.02 3.06
C LEU A 73 -2.00 -3.17 2.00
N ARG A 74 -3.26 -3.32 2.42
CA ARG A 74 -4.39 -3.24 1.50
C ARG A 74 -4.64 -1.78 1.11
N PHE A 75 -4.73 -1.48 -0.17
CA PHE A 75 -5.10 -0.13 -0.62
C PHE A 75 -6.53 0.23 -0.19
N ASN A 76 -7.40 -0.77 -0.02
CA ASN A 76 -8.74 -0.63 0.54
C ASN A 76 -8.76 0.02 1.94
N ASP A 77 -7.69 -0.11 2.72
CA ASP A 77 -7.63 0.36 4.10
C ASP A 77 -7.10 1.81 4.20
N LEU A 78 -6.67 2.39 3.08
CA LEU A 78 -6.19 3.76 3.00
C LEU A 78 -7.37 4.74 3.07
N GLN A 79 -7.32 5.69 4.01
CA GLN A 79 -8.43 6.61 4.31
C GLN A 79 -8.01 8.08 4.43
N ASP A 80 -6.74 8.36 4.69
CA ASP A 80 -6.19 9.72 4.87
C ASP A 80 -5.04 9.94 3.88
N PRO A 81 -5.12 10.89 2.94
CA PRO A 81 -6.04 12.05 2.90
C PRO A 81 -7.48 11.77 2.42
N GLU A 82 -7.70 10.68 1.71
CA GLU A 82 -9.05 10.24 1.31
C GLU A 82 -9.06 8.74 1.02
N THR A 83 -10.23 8.13 1.00
CA THR A 83 -10.40 6.72 0.62
C THR A 83 -10.05 6.50 -0.86
N VAL A 84 -9.27 5.46 -1.16
CA VAL A 84 -8.99 5.08 -2.54
C VAL A 84 -10.29 4.58 -3.18
N PRO A 85 -10.70 5.14 -4.32
CA PRO A 85 -11.91 4.71 -4.98
C PRO A 85 -11.78 3.25 -5.40
N ARG A 86 -12.90 2.54 -5.31
CA ARG A 86 -13.11 1.26 -5.98
C ARG A 86 -13.70 1.55 -7.36
N ASP A 87 -13.78 0.55 -8.22
CA ASP A 87 -14.68 0.64 -9.37
C ASP A 87 -16.03 1.25 -9.04
#